data_AF-A0A536SHT6-F1
#
_entry.id   AF-A0A536SHT6-F1
#
_cell.length_a   1.000
_cell.length_b   1.000
_cell.length_c   1.000
_cell.angle_alpha   90.00
_cell.angle_beta   90.00
_cell.angle_gamma   90.00
#
_symmetry.space_group_name_H-M   'P 1'
#
loop_
_entity.id
_entity.type
_entity.pdbx_description
1 polymer ?
#
loop_
_entity_poly.entity_id
_entity_poly.type
_entity_poly.pdbx_seq_one_letter_code
_entity_poly.pdbx_strand_id
1 'polypeptide(L)'
;MRFGDFLAAAHAVRDALSGAGLAANEPVHVRISNQPLDLAAYAGVWLAGGVVVPVHRSSPAGAVTHVASKTRARFEWDMALKVISEAPPPPRPILDGAALIAFTSGSSGMPKG
;
A
#
# COMPACT_ATOMS: atom_id res chain seq x y z
N MET A 1 19.78 -3.45 8.47
CA MET A 1 19.79 -3.00 7.05
C MET A 1 20.58 -1.71 6.98
N ARG A 2 21.51 -1.56 6.02
CA ARG A 2 22.22 -0.28 5.83
C ARG A 2 21.33 0.69 5.07
N PHE A 3 21.64 1.99 5.14
CA PHE A 3 20.86 3.01 4.43
C PHE A 3 20.87 2.80 2.90
N GLY A 4 22.01 2.40 2.32
CA GLY A 4 22.10 2.08 0.89
C GLY A 4 21.18 0.94 0.46
N ASP A 5 21.12 -0.13 1.26
CA ASP A 5 20.22 -1.28 1.01
C ASP A 5 18.74 -0.86 1.10
N PHE A 6 18.42 -0.02 2.10
CA PHE A 6 17.08 0.54 2.27
C PHE A 6 16.66 1.36 1.05
N LEU A 7 17.55 2.26 0.59
CA LEU A 7 17.27 3.14 -0.55
C LEU A 7 17.11 2.34 -1.84
N ALA A 8 17.96 1.34 -2.07
CA ALA A 8 17.84 0.44 -3.21
C ALA A 8 16.50 -0.32 -3.21
N ALA A 9 16.08 -0.84 -2.05
CA ALA A 9 14.79 -1.52 -1.91
C ALA A 9 13.60 -0.57 -2.14
N ALA A 10 13.67 0.65 -1.60
CA ALA A 10 12.63 1.67 -1.82
C ALA A 10 12.54 2.09 -3.29
N HIS A 11 13.67 2.28 -3.98
CA HIS A 11 13.69 2.56 -5.41
C HIS A 11 13.12 1.42 -6.26
N ALA A 12 13.40 0.16 -5.90
CA ALA A 12 12.82 -0.98 -6.61
C ALA A 12 11.28 -1.00 -6.54
N VAL A 13 10.72 -0.69 -5.37
CA VAL A 13 9.26 -0.55 -5.16
C VAL A 13 8.72 0.63 -5.99
N ARG A 14 9.40 1.79 -5.94
CA ARG A 14 9.02 2.97 -6.72
C ARG A 14 8.95 2.64 -8.21
N ASP A 15 10.02 2.08 -8.75
CA ASP A 15 10.18 1.82 -10.18
C ASP A 15 9.13 0.80 -10.67
N ALA A 16 8.84 -0.23 -9.85
CA ALA A 16 7.78 -1.19 -10.15
C ALA A 16 6.39 -0.52 -10.20
N LEU A 17 6.05 0.31 -9.22
CA LEU A 17 4.75 1.00 -9.16
C LEU A 17 4.60 2.05 -10.27
N SER A 18 5.63 2.86 -10.50
CA SER A 18 5.63 3.85 -11.59
C SER A 18 5.57 3.16 -12.95
N GLY A 19 6.31 2.06 -13.15
CA GLY A 19 6.26 1.26 -14.37
C GLY A 19 4.88 0.61 -14.61
N ALA A 20 4.15 0.30 -13.54
CA ALA A 20 2.78 -0.21 -13.62
C ALA A 20 1.71 0.90 -13.76
N GLY A 21 2.11 2.18 -13.79
CA GLY A 21 1.20 3.30 -14.00
C GLY A 21 0.38 3.65 -12.76
N LEU A 22 0.98 3.59 -11.56
CA LEU A 22 0.40 4.15 -10.34
C LEU A 22 0.07 5.64 -10.54
N ALA A 23 -1.17 6.03 -10.21
CA ALA A 23 -1.58 7.43 -10.26
C ALA A 23 -1.20 8.16 -8.96
N ALA A 24 -1.10 9.49 -9.03
CA ALA A 24 -0.86 10.32 -7.85
C ALA A 24 -1.96 10.11 -6.79
N ASN A 25 -1.56 10.03 -5.53
CA ASN A 25 -2.42 9.82 -4.36
C ASN A 25 -3.24 8.52 -4.42
N GLU A 26 -2.84 7.55 -5.26
CA GLU A 26 -3.52 6.27 -5.37
C GLU A 26 -3.16 5.35 -4.18
N PRO A 27 -4.15 4.67 -3.54
CA PRO A 27 -3.87 3.71 -2.48
C PRO A 27 -3.10 2.49 -2.98
N VAL A 28 -2.04 2.13 -2.27
CA VAL A 28 -1.25 0.90 -2.49
C VAL A 28 -1.27 0.06 -1.22
N HIS A 29 -1.71 -1.19 -1.34
CA HIS A 29 -1.65 -2.13 -0.23
C HIS A 29 -0.21 -2.54 0.02
N VAL A 30 0.28 -2.42 1.24
CA VAL A 30 1.61 -2.90 1.60
C VAL A 30 1.45 -3.99 2.64
N ARG A 31 1.82 -5.21 2.28
CA ARG A 31 1.85 -6.32 3.22
C ARG A 31 3.01 -6.13 4.19
N ILE A 32 2.72 -6.13 5.49
CA ILE A 32 3.71 -5.88 6.54
C ILE A 32 3.75 -7.00 7.59
N SER A 33 4.89 -7.19 8.22
CA SER A 33 5.08 -8.14 9.33
C SER A 33 6.21 -7.71 10.28
N ASN A 34 6.31 -6.39 10.51
CA ASN A 34 7.31 -5.75 11.37
C ASN A 34 8.76 -6.05 10.95
N GLN A 35 9.04 -5.91 9.65
CA GLN A 35 10.37 -6.13 9.07
C GLN A 35 10.97 -4.82 8.55
N PRO A 36 12.30 -4.67 8.54
CA PRO A 36 12.94 -3.46 7.99
C PRO A 36 12.57 -3.18 6.52
N LEU A 37 12.34 -4.23 5.73
CA LEU A 37 11.89 -4.11 4.33
C LEU A 37 10.48 -3.52 4.21
N ASP A 38 9.63 -3.64 5.24
CA ASP A 38 8.30 -3.02 5.22
C ASP A 38 8.42 -1.50 5.18
N LEU A 39 9.39 -0.93 5.90
CA LEU A 39 9.68 0.51 5.87
C LEU A 39 10.22 0.97 4.51
N ALA A 40 11.04 0.13 3.86
CA ALA A 40 11.52 0.42 2.51
C ALA A 40 10.36 0.41 1.49
N ALA A 41 9.40 -0.51 1.64
CA ALA A 41 8.20 -0.54 0.83
C ALA A 41 7.35 0.73 1.03
N TYR A 42 7.21 1.23 2.27
CA TYR A 42 6.52 2.51 2.52
C TYR A 42 7.19 3.67 1.79
N ALA A 43 8.50 3.80 1.95
CA ALA A 43 9.28 4.84 1.28
C ALA A 43 9.15 4.75 -0.24
N GLY A 44 9.19 3.54 -0.81
CA GLY A 44 9.01 3.32 -2.23
C GLY A 44 7.63 3.73 -2.75
N VAL A 45 6.56 3.43 -2.01
CA VAL A 45 5.19 3.88 -2.35
C VAL A 45 5.10 5.41 -2.34
N TRP A 46 5.65 6.07 -1.31
CA TRP A 46 5.64 7.54 -1.23
C TRP A 46 6.47 8.18 -2.34
N LEU A 47 7.64 7.62 -2.66
CA LEU A 47 8.46 8.06 -3.78
C LEU A 47 7.77 7.89 -5.14
N ALA A 48 6.87 6.91 -5.27
CA ALA A 48 6.03 6.74 -6.45
C ALA A 48 4.79 7.65 -6.47
N GLY A 49 4.57 8.45 -5.42
CA GLY A 49 3.42 9.35 -5.29
C GLY A 49 2.14 8.67 -4.80
N GLY A 50 2.24 7.44 -4.27
CA GLY A 50 1.10 6.69 -3.74
C GLY A 50 0.84 6.91 -2.25
N VAL A 51 -0.30 6.39 -1.79
CA VAL A 51 -0.72 6.39 -0.39
C VAL A 51 -0.61 4.99 0.18
N VAL A 52 0.10 4.80 1.28
CA VAL A 52 0.30 3.47 1.88
C VAL A 52 -0.96 2.99 2.59
N VAL A 53 -1.40 1.77 2.29
CA VAL A 53 -2.43 1.05 3.05
C VAL A 53 -1.80 -0.18 3.67
N PRO A 54 -1.37 -0.11 4.94
CA PRO A 54 -0.68 -1.23 5.54
C PRO A 54 -1.66 -2.33 5.95
N VAL A 55 -1.37 -3.56 5.53
CA VAL A 55 -2.16 -4.73 5.89
C VAL A 55 -1.22 -5.81 6.40
N HIS A 56 -1.44 -6.26 7.64
CA HIS A 56 -0.54 -7.23 8.24
C HIS A 56 -0.62 -8.58 7.51
N ARG A 57 0.52 -9.27 7.32
CA ARG A 57 0.59 -10.56 6.60
C ARG A 57 -0.28 -11.64 7.24
N SER A 58 -0.43 -11.61 8.55
CA SER A 58 -1.33 -12.51 9.30
C SER A 58 -2.79 -12.08 9.35
N SER A 59 -3.16 -10.94 8.74
CA SER A 59 -4.57 -10.51 8.69
C SER A 59 -5.42 -11.58 7.98
N PRO A 60 -6.58 -11.97 8.54
CA PRO A 60 -7.48 -12.93 7.90
C PRO A 60 -7.91 -12.48 6.51
N ALA A 61 -8.10 -13.42 5.58
CA ALA A 61 -8.45 -13.13 4.19
C ALA A 61 -9.66 -12.19 4.07
N GLY A 62 -10.71 -12.38 4.88
CA GLY A 62 -11.88 -11.50 4.90
C GLY A 62 -11.56 -10.04 5.23
N ALA A 63 -10.62 -9.79 6.15
CA ALA A 63 -10.16 -8.44 6.47
C ALA A 63 -9.37 -7.83 5.31
N VAL A 64 -8.51 -8.62 4.65
CA VAL A 64 -7.75 -8.19 3.47
C VAL A 64 -8.71 -7.79 2.34
N THR A 65 -9.68 -8.66 2.02
CA THR A 65 -10.72 -8.39 1.02
C THR A 65 -11.54 -7.16 1.36
N HIS A 66 -11.89 -6.96 2.62
CA HIS A 66 -12.63 -5.77 3.07
C HIS A 66 -11.83 -4.48 2.85
N VAL A 67 -10.56 -4.46 3.26
CA VAL A 67 -9.67 -3.30 3.03
C VAL A 67 -9.50 -3.04 1.54
N ALA A 68 -9.34 -4.09 0.71
CA ALA A 68 -9.21 -3.96 -0.74
C ALA A 68 -10.47 -3.37 -1.37
N SER A 69 -11.65 -3.82 -0.93
CA SER A 69 -12.93 -3.29 -1.36
C SER A 69 -13.12 -1.81 -0.99
N LYS A 70 -12.77 -1.42 0.24
CA LYS A 70 -12.91 -0.02 0.72
C LYS A 70 -11.95 0.93 0.03
N THR A 71 -10.72 0.50 -0.16
CA THR A 71 -9.69 1.31 -0.80
C THR A 71 -9.76 1.26 -2.31
N ARG A 72 -10.36 0.24 -2.93
CA ARG A 72 -10.33 0.03 -4.40
C ARG A 72 -8.91 0.11 -4.98
N ALA A 73 -7.92 -0.29 -4.21
CA ALA A 73 -6.52 -0.26 -4.63
C ALA A 73 -6.31 -1.18 -5.84
N ARG A 74 -5.50 -0.76 -6.79
CA ARG A 74 -5.06 -1.61 -7.91
C ARG A 74 -3.84 -2.45 -7.60
N PHE A 75 -3.02 -1.99 -6.65
CA PHE A 75 -1.71 -2.56 -6.40
C PHE A 75 -1.57 -3.05 -4.96
N GLU A 76 -0.98 -4.23 -4.82
CA GLU A 76 -0.45 -4.74 -3.56
C GLU A 76 1.06 -4.97 -3.71
N TRP A 77 1.83 -4.52 -2.72
CA TRP A 77 3.23 -4.86 -2.56
C TRP A 77 3.38 -5.91 -1.46
N ASP A 78 3.89 -7.09 -1.83
CA ASP A 78 4.27 -8.14 -0.90
C ASP A 78 5.54 -8.82 -1.39
N MET A 79 6.69 -8.22 -1.04
CA MET A 79 8.03 -8.55 -1.57
C MET A 79 8.19 -8.31 -3.09
N ALA A 80 7.09 -8.33 -3.85
CA ALA A 80 6.99 -7.95 -5.25
C ALA A 80 5.63 -7.28 -5.50
N LEU A 81 5.53 -6.59 -6.64
CA LEU A 81 4.29 -5.97 -7.08
C LEU A 81 3.27 -7.02 -7.55
N LYS A 82 2.03 -6.87 -7.08
CA LYS A 82 0.85 -7.60 -7.56
C LYS A 82 -0.20 -6.59 -8.03
N VAL A 83 -0.78 -6.85 -9.19
CA VAL A 83 -1.98 -6.15 -9.66
C VAL A 83 -3.20 -6.90 -9.16
N ILE A 84 -4.00 -6.25 -8.31
CA ILE A 84 -5.20 -6.82 -7.68
C ILE A 84 -6.50 -6.25 -8.26
N SER A 85 -6.41 -5.21 -9.09
CA SER A 85 -7.51 -4.64 -9.87
C SER A 85 -6.96 -3.88 -11.08
N GLU A 86 -7.63 -3.97 -12.22
CA GLU A 86 -7.28 -3.24 -13.45
C GLU A 86 -7.84 -1.80 -13.44
N ALA A 87 -9.01 -1.61 -12.81
CA ALA A 87 -9.72 -0.35 -12.84
C ALA A 87 -9.12 0.65 -11.85
N PRO A 88 -8.70 1.86 -12.28
CA PRO A 88 -8.19 2.87 -11.37
C PRO A 88 -9.30 3.29 -10.40
N PRO A 89 -8.96 3.56 -9.13
CA PRO A 89 -9.94 4.05 -8.19
C PRO A 89 -10.48 5.42 -8.61
N PRO A 90 -11.72 5.77 -8.24
CA PRO A 90 -12.22 7.12 -8.46
C PRO A 90 -11.36 8.14 -7.70
N PRO A 91 -11.22 9.38 -8.21
CA PRO A 91 -10.54 10.46 -7.52
C PRO A 91 -11.09 10.66 -6.11
N ARG A 92 -10.20 10.83 -5.13
CA ARG A 92 -10.55 11.05 -3.73
C ARG A 92 -9.73 12.22 -3.19
N PRO A 93 -10.27 13.45 -3.20
CA PRO A 93 -9.53 14.64 -2.75
C PRO A 93 -9.01 14.56 -1.31
N ILE A 94 -9.66 13.77 -0.45
CA ILE A 94 -9.18 13.53 0.92
C ILE A 94 -7.81 12.85 0.98
N LEU A 95 -7.39 12.19 -0.11
CA LEU A 95 -6.10 11.54 -0.22
C LEU A 95 -5.01 12.46 -0.78
N ASP A 96 -5.32 13.71 -1.14
CA ASP A 96 -4.34 14.63 -1.69
C ASP A 96 -3.26 14.96 -0.65
N GLY A 97 -2.03 14.49 -0.92
CA GLY A 97 -0.90 14.61 0.01
C GLY A 97 -0.99 13.69 1.24
N ALA A 98 -1.92 12.72 1.27
CA ALA A 98 -2.02 11.76 2.35
C ALA A 98 -0.84 10.78 2.33
N ALA A 99 -0.25 10.50 3.50
CA ALA A 99 0.84 9.52 3.60
C ALA A 99 0.32 8.07 3.70
N LEU A 100 -0.77 7.85 4.45
CA LEU A 100 -1.32 6.52 4.68
C LEU A 100 -2.83 6.51 4.96
N ILE A 101 -3.46 5.36 4.70
CA ILE A 101 -4.82 5.01 5.15
C ILE A 101 -4.68 3.90 6.19
N ALA A 102 -4.97 4.19 7.46
CA ALA A 102 -4.91 3.21 8.54
C ALA A 102 -6.31 2.68 8.86
N PHE A 103 -6.48 1.36 8.77
CA PHE A 103 -7.71 0.71 9.21
C PHE A 103 -7.61 0.33 10.69
N THR A 104 -8.58 0.78 11.49
CA THR A 104 -8.73 0.41 12.90
C THR A 104 -9.77 -0.71 13.05
N SER A 105 -9.71 -1.48 14.14
CA SER A 105 -10.78 -2.43 14.46
C SER A 105 -12.11 -1.68 14.61
N GLY A 106 -13.15 -2.14 13.91
CA GLY A 106 -14.51 -1.69 14.12
C GLY A 106 -15.17 -2.54 15.21
N SER A 107 -16.03 -1.94 16.03
CA SER A 107 -16.84 -2.66 17.02
C SER A 107 -17.78 -3.72 16.40
N SER A 108 -18.03 -3.66 15.10
CA SER A 108 -18.78 -4.66 14.33
C SER A 108 -17.93 -5.82 13.79
N GLY A 109 -16.64 -5.90 14.15
CA GLY A 109 -15.69 -6.89 13.63
C GLY A 109 -15.11 -6.56 12.24
N MET A 110 -15.65 -5.55 11.56
CA MET A 110 -15.15 -5.08 10.25
C MET A 110 -14.30 -3.83 10.41
N PRO A 111 -13.08 -3.76 9.82
CA PRO A 111 -12.20 -2.60 9.97
C PRO A 111 -12.79 -1.28 9.43
N LYS A 112 -12.48 -0.15 10.11
CA LYS A 112 -12.81 1.22 9.69
C LYS A 112 -11.55 1.93 9.22
N GLY A 113 -11.58 2.59 8.06
CA GLY A 113 -10.44 3.31 7.48
C GLY A 113 -10.86 3.99 6.19
#